data_AF-A0A957DWS2-F1
#
_entry.id   AF-A0A957DWS2-F1
#
_cell.length_a   1.000
_cell.length_b   1.000
_cell.length_c   1.000
_cell.angle_alpha   90.00
_cell.angle_beta   90.00
_cell.angle_gamma   90.00
#
_symmetry.space_group_name_H-M   'P 1'
#
loop_
_entity.id
_entity.type
_entity.pdbx_description
1 polymer ?
#
loop_
_entity_poly.entity_id
_entity_poly.type
_entity_poly.pdbx_seq_one_letter_code
_entity_poly.pdbx_strand_id
1 'polypeptide(L)' 'MSQIISHIHTNSAEYKTNFEHNKQLADQLHERQQAAAGERPSRTIDRHLARGKLLVHNRIDAILDEG' A
#
# COMPACT_ATOMS: atom_id res chain seq x y z
N MET A 1 2.91 14.75 30.00
CA MET A 1 3.33 14.74 28.58
C MET A 1 3.16 16.14 28.04
N SER A 2 4.16 16.71 27.36
CA SER A 2 4.00 18.02 26.72
C SER A 2 3.24 17.87 25.41
N GLN A 3 2.23 18.71 25.22
CA GLN A 3 1.45 18.74 23.99
C GLN A 3 2.24 19.50 22.91
N ILE A 4 2.29 18.95 21.70
CA ILE A 4 2.83 19.65 20.55
C ILE A 4 1.72 20.55 19.99
N ILE A 5 2.00 21.86 19.92
CA ILE A 5 1.10 22.83 19.29
C ILE A 5 1.51 22.97 17.83
N SER A 6 0.63 22.56 16.91
CA SER A 6 0.85 22.74 15.48
C SER A 6 0.66 24.21 15.10
N HIS A 7 1.63 24.75 14.36
CA HIS A 7 1.54 26.09 13.76
C HIS A 7 1.17 26.02 12.27
N ILE A 8 0.82 24.83 11.77
CA ILE A 8 0.48 24.62 10.35
C ILE A 8 -1.00 24.95 10.12
N HIS A 9 -1.26 25.83 9.16
CA HIS A 9 -2.62 26.15 8.70
C HIS A 9 -3.01 25.25 7.53
N THR A 10 -3.85 24.24 7.76
CA THR A 10 -4.27 23.27 6.73
C THR A 10 -5.11 23.86 5.59
N ASN A 11 -5.66 25.07 5.78
CA ASN A 11 -6.41 25.77 4.74
C ASN A 11 -5.56 26.72 3.89
N SER A 12 -4.26 26.88 4.22
CA SER A 12 -3.37 27.75 3.45
C SER A 12 -3.11 27.17 2.05
N ALA A 13 -2.80 28.05 1.09
CA ALA A 13 -2.43 27.63 -0.25
C ALA A 13 -1.16 26.77 -0.24
N GLU A 14 -0.17 27.14 0.59
CA GLU A 14 1.08 26.39 0.77
C GLU A 14 0.82 24.95 1.24
N TYR A 15 -0.03 24.76 2.24
CA TYR A 15 -0.37 23.43 2.72
C TYR A 15 -1.02 22.58 1.63
N LYS A 16 -1.94 23.17 0.85
CA LYS A 16 -2.62 22.45 -0.24
C LYS A 16 -1.65 22.02 -1.32
N THR A 17 -0.74 22.91 -1.76
CA THR A 17 0.31 22.57 -2.73
C THR A 17 1.20 21.43 -2.23
N ASN A 18 1.63 21.51 -0.96
CA ASN A 18 2.45 20.46 -0.34
C ASN A 18 1.68 19.15 -0.23
N PHE A 19 0.41 19.20 0.16
CA PHE A 19 -0.46 18.03 0.26
C PHE A 19 -0.63 17.36 -1.10
N GLU A 20 -0.97 18.11 -2.14
CA GLU A 20 -1.19 17.60 -3.50
C GLU A 20 0.07 16.90 -4.03
N HIS A 21 1.24 17.53 -3.90
CA HIS A 21 2.51 16.95 -4.33
C HIS A 21 2.84 15.64 -3.58
N ASN A 22 2.75 15.64 -2.25
CA ASN A 22 3.06 14.45 -1.46
C ASN A 22 2.02 13.34 -1.66
N LYS A 23 0.75 13.70 -1.87
CA LYS A 23 -0.32 12.76 -2.17
C LYS A 23 -0.06 12.05 -3.50
N GLN A 24 0.35 12.78 -4.53
CA GLN A 24 0.73 12.19 -5.83
C GLN A 24 1.90 11.20 -5.69
N LEU A 25 2.91 11.51 -4.87
CA LEU A 25 4.01 10.59 -4.61
C LEU A 25 3.55 9.32 -3.87
N ALA A 26 2.67 9.47 -2.89
CA ALA A 26 2.09 8.33 -2.17
C ALA A 26 1.26 7.44 -3.10
N ASP A 27 0.48 8.04 -3.99
CA ASP A 27 -0.34 7.30 -4.96
C ASP A 27 0.54 6.57 -5.98
N GLN A 28 1.60 7.21 -6.49
CA GLN A 28 2.61 6.56 -7.35
C GLN A 28 3.30 5.38 -6.65
N LEU A 29 3.63 5.52 -5.36
CA LEU A 29 4.22 4.43 -4.58
C LEU A 29 3.22 3.27 -4.45
N HIS A 30 1.96 3.57 -4.16
CA HIS A 30 0.91 2.58 -4.04
C HIS A 30 0.73 1.80 -5.35
N GLU A 31 0.64 2.48 -6.49
CA GLU A 31 0.54 1.85 -7.81
C GLU A 31 1.70 0.89 -8.08
N ARG A 32 2.94 1.30 -7.78
CA ARG A 32 4.12 0.45 -7.96
C ARG A 32 4.12 -0.77 -7.05
N GLN A 33 3.65 -0.63 -5.81
CA GLN A 33 3.49 -1.75 -4.88
C GLN A 33 2.44 -2.73 -5.39
N GLN A 34 1.31 -2.24 -5.90
CA GLN A 34 0.27 -3.08 -6.49
C GLN A 34 0.77 -3.81 -7.73
N ALA A 35 1.50 -3.14 -8.61
CA ALA A 35 2.11 -3.76 -9.77
C ALA A 35 3.08 -4.88 -9.33
N ALA A 36 3.98 -4.61 -8.39
CA ALA A 36 4.92 -5.60 -7.88
C ALA A 36 4.25 -6.81 -7.19
N ALA A 37 3.13 -6.59 -6.50
CA ALA A 37 2.40 -7.64 -5.81
C ALA A 37 1.52 -8.47 -6.76
N GLY A 38 0.81 -7.79 -7.67
CA GLY A 38 -0.27 -8.34 -8.49
C GLY A 38 0.10 -8.72 -9.92
N GLU A 39 1.10 -8.06 -10.54
CA GLU A 39 1.50 -8.40 -11.91
C GLU A 39 2.27 -9.72 -11.93
N ARG A 40 1.55 -10.80 -12.21
CA ARG A 40 2.11 -12.13 -12.42
C ARG A 40 1.39 -12.81 -13.57
N PRO A 41 2.09 -13.60 -14.39
CA PRO A 41 1.44 -14.39 -15.43
C PRO A 41 0.38 -15.32 -14.82
N SER A 42 -0.86 -15.21 -15.27
CA SER A 42 -2.00 -16.02 -14.80
C SER A 42 -1.69 -17.51 -14.79
N ARG A 43 -1.03 -18.00 -15.86
CA ARG A 43 -0.56 -19.40 -15.97
C ARG A 43 0.29 -19.87 -14.79
N THR A 44 1.10 -19.00 -14.20
CA THR A 44 1.94 -19.35 -13.04
C THR A 44 1.11 -19.46 -11.77
N ILE A 45 0.13 -18.56 -11.60
CA ILE A 45 -0.84 -18.61 -10.50
C ILE A 45 -1.66 -19.90 -10.59
N ASP A 46 -2.25 -20.18 -11.76
CA ASP A 46 -3.09 -21.36 -11.99
C ASP A 46 -2.34 -22.66 -11.72
N ARG A 47 -1.10 -22.77 -12.19
CA ARG A 47 -0.26 -23.95 -11.95
C ARG A 47 0.09 -24.12 -10.47
N HIS A 48 0.28 -23.01 -9.73
CA HIS A 48 0.56 -23.06 -8.30
C HIS A 48 -0.67 -23.51 -7.51
N LEU A 49 -1.83 -22.96 -7.85
CA LEU A 49 -3.13 -23.34 -7.27
C LEU A 49 -3.50 -24.79 -7.59
N ALA A 50 -3.30 -25.25 -8.83
CA ALA A 50 -3.57 -26.62 -9.27
C ALA A 50 -2.74 -27.68 -8.50
N ARG A 51 -1.62 -27.28 -7.88
CA ARG A 51 -0.81 -28.13 -7.00
C ARG A 51 -1.31 -28.17 -5.56
N GLY A 52 -2.46 -27.56 -5.27
CA GLY A 52 -3.01 -27.44 -3.91
C GLY A 52 -2.21 -26.51 -3.00
N LYS A 53 -1.40 -25.60 -3.56
CA LYS A 53 -0.54 -24.70 -2.78
C LYS A 53 -1.17 -23.32 -2.65
N LEU A 54 -1.12 -22.76 -1.44
CA LEU A 54 -1.44 -21.35 -1.20
C LEU A 54 -0.40 -20.44 -1.88
N LEU A 55 -0.88 -19.33 -2.46
CA LEU A 55 -0.04 -18.22 -2.91
C LEU A 55 0.70 -17.58 -1.74
N VAL A 56 1.77 -16.84 -2.03
CA VAL A 56 2.62 -16.26 -0.98
C VAL A 56 1.84 -15.32 -0.07
N HIS A 57 1.01 -14.42 -0.62
CA HIS A 57 0.20 -13.52 0.21
C HIS A 57 -0.79 -14.31 1.07
N ASN A 58 -1.50 -15.29 0.49
CA ASN A 58 -2.42 -16.15 1.24
C ASN A 58 -1.74 -16.89 2.40
N ARG A 59 -0.44 -17.20 2.31
CA ARG A 59 0.30 -17.80 3.42
C ARG A 59 0.62 -16.79 4.51
N ILE A 60 0.94 -15.55 4.15
CA ILE A 60 1.18 -14.47 5.10
C ILE A 60 -0.13 -14.18 5.83
N ASP A 61 -1.22 -13.98 5.08
CA ASP A 61 -2.56 -13.70 5.62
C ASP A 61 -3.03 -14.82 6.56
N ALA A 62 -2.71 -16.09 6.26
CA ALA A 62 -3.08 -17.24 7.10
C ALA A 62 -2.24 -17.41 8.38
N ILE A 63 -1.08 -16.75 8.48
CA ILE A 63 -0.18 -16.81 9.65
C ILE A 63 -0.34 -15.58 10.54
N LEU A 64 -0.77 -14.45 9.98
CA LEU A 64 -1.05 -13.25 10.75
C LEU A 64 -2.25 -13.47 11.67
N ASP A 65 -2.13 -12.98 12.90
CA ASP A 65 -3.27 -12.87 13.79
C ASP A 65 -4.32 -11.91 13.19
N GLU A 66 -5.59 -12.13 13.49
CA GLU A 66 -6.65 -11.24 13.04
C GLU A 66 -6.49 -9.84 13.66
N GLY A 67 -6.19 -8.82 12.83
CA GLY A 67 -6.08 -7.42 13.27
C GLY A 67 -5.32 -6.49 12.34
#